data_AF-A0A2P4XG63-F1
#
_entry.id   AF-A0A2P4XG63-F1
#
_cell.length_a   1.000
_cell.length_b   1.000
_cell.length_c   1.000
_cell.angle_alpha   90.00
_cell.angle_beta   90.00
_cell.angle_gamma   90.00
#
_symmetry.space_group_name_H-M   'P 1'
#
loop_
_entity.id
_entity.type
_entity.pdbx_description
1 polymer ?
#
loop_
_entity_poly.entity_id
_entity_poly.type
_entity_poly.pdbx_seq_one_letter_code
_entity_poly.pdbx_strand_id
1 'polypeptide(L)'
;MPIVATATPDEGDIKCFQSSYIDNVTNMMQPIKGLKWKYGGEKNTESFIAVDVDTKFQEIMGFGGAFTEAAALQFQKLPKDKQEEVLTL
;
A
#
# COMPACT_ATOMS: atom_id res chain seq x y z
N MET A 1 -19.45 7.56 -19.01
CA MET A 1 -18.12 7.40 -19.65
C MET A 1 -17.28 6.58 -18.69
N PRO A 2 -16.72 5.42 -19.06
CA PRO A 2 -15.87 4.70 -18.13
C PRO A 2 -14.51 5.40 -18.07
N ILE A 3 -14.06 5.69 -16.85
CA ILE A 3 -12.76 6.28 -16.56
C ILE A 3 -11.73 5.16 -16.77
N VAL A 4 -10.90 5.29 -17.78
CA VAL A 4 -9.78 4.39 -18.02
C VAL A 4 -8.72 4.72 -16.97
N ALA A 5 -8.54 3.84 -15.98
CA ALA A 5 -7.38 3.87 -15.11
C ALA A 5 -6.15 3.55 -15.97
N THR A 6 -5.35 4.56 -16.30
CA THR A 6 -4.02 4.37 -16.89
C THR A 6 -3.12 3.76 -15.83
N ALA A 7 -3.08 2.43 -15.78
CA ALA A 7 -2.00 1.73 -15.11
C ALA A 7 -0.71 2.02 -15.88
N THR A 8 0.12 2.91 -15.37
CA THR A 8 1.53 2.97 -15.77
C THR A 8 2.14 1.61 -15.44
N PRO A 9 2.82 0.94 -16.37
CA PRO A 9 3.47 -0.33 -16.09
C PRO A 9 4.63 -0.06 -15.14
N ASP A 10 4.44 -0.35 -13.85
CA ASP A 10 5.55 -0.40 -12.91
C ASP A 10 6.40 -1.63 -13.30
N GLU A 11 7.60 -1.38 -13.81
CA GLU A 11 8.43 -2.28 -14.63
C GLU A 11 9.09 -3.46 -13.85
N GLY A 12 8.61 -3.75 -12.64
CA GLY A 12 9.14 -4.76 -11.73
C GLY A 12 8.13 -5.87 -11.40
N ASP A 13 8.64 -7.06 -11.04
CA ASP A 13 7.82 -8.22 -10.68
C ASP A 13 7.16 -8.09 -9.30
N ILE A 14 7.68 -7.18 -8.46
CA ILE A 14 7.27 -7.00 -7.07
C ILE A 14 6.81 -5.55 -6.88
N LYS A 15 5.59 -5.39 -6.36
CA LYS A 15 5.06 -4.09 -5.91
C LYS A 15 5.34 -3.92 -4.42
N CYS A 16 5.91 -2.78 -4.04
CA CYS A 16 6.21 -2.48 -2.65
C CYS A 16 5.87 -1.01 -2.36
N PHE A 17 5.37 -0.75 -1.15
CA PHE A 17 5.04 0.57 -0.65
C PHE A 17 5.74 0.79 0.69
N GLN A 18 6.26 1.99 0.91
CA GLN A 18 6.96 2.36 2.14
C GLN A 18 6.42 3.68 2.70
N SER A 19 6.18 3.70 4.01
CA SER A 19 5.99 4.93 4.78
C SER A 19 7.18 5.10 5.73
N SER A 20 7.76 6.29 5.81
CA SER A 20 8.92 6.57 6.68
C SER A 20 8.88 7.99 7.26
N TYR A 21 9.58 8.18 8.38
CA TYR A 21 9.85 9.48 8.97
C TYR A 21 11.36 9.64 9.08
N ILE A 22 11.93 10.51 8.24
CA ILE A 22 13.39 10.69 8.12
C ILE A 22 13.65 12.20 8.07
N ASP A 23 14.60 12.69 8.87
CA ASP A 23 15.02 14.10 8.89
C ASP A 23 13.86 15.10 9.01
N ASN A 24 12.91 14.82 9.90
CA ASN A 24 11.66 15.60 10.09
C ASN A 24 10.74 15.68 8.87
N VAL A 25 10.90 14.78 7.89
CA VAL A 25 10.02 14.65 6.73
C VAL A 25 9.25 13.34 6.83
N THR A 26 7.92 13.42 6.69
CA THR A 26 7.05 12.24 6.61
C THR A 26 6.86 11.88 5.14
N ASN A 27 7.31 10.69 4.77
CA ASN A 27 7.08 10.10 3.46
C ASN A 27 5.96 9.06 3.60
N MET A 28 4.79 9.31 3.04
CA MET A 28 3.64 8.42 3.14
C MET A 28 3.47 7.59 1.86
N MET A 29 3.29 6.26 2.03
CA MET A 29 2.86 5.33 0.98
C MET A 29 3.64 5.44 -0.34
N GLN A 30 4.96 5.66 -0.25
CA GLN A 30 5.80 5.83 -1.43
C GLN A 30 6.02 4.48 -2.13
N PRO A 31 5.76 4.38 -3.45
CA PRO A 31 6.02 3.15 -4.19
C PRO A 31 7.53 2.94 -4.37
N ILE A 32 7.99 1.71 -4.13
CA ILE A 32 9.34 1.26 -4.47
C ILE A 32 9.26 0.56 -5.83
N LYS A 33 9.96 1.13 -6.83
CA LYS A 33 9.90 0.67 -8.22
C LYS A 33 11.09 -0.21 -8.57
N GLY A 34 10.93 -1.02 -9.62
CA GLY A 34 12.03 -1.77 -10.24
C GLY A 34 12.51 -3.00 -9.45
N LEU A 35 11.74 -3.46 -8.46
CA LEU A 35 12.03 -4.70 -7.74
C LEU A 35 11.79 -5.91 -8.65
N LYS A 36 12.78 -6.81 -8.74
CA LYS A 36 12.75 -8.00 -9.60
C LYS A 36 13.11 -9.24 -8.82
N TRP A 37 12.51 -10.37 -9.17
CA TRP A 37 12.92 -11.65 -8.60
C TRP A 37 14.33 -11.99 -9.07
N LYS A 38 15.15 -12.52 -8.16
CA LYS A 38 16.44 -13.14 -8.48
C LYS A 38 16.39 -14.60 -8.09
N TYR A 39 16.43 -15.48 -9.09
CA TYR A 39 16.54 -16.91 -8.86
C TYR A 39 17.91 -17.24 -8.28
N GLY A 40 17.95 -18.06 -7.23
CA GLY A 40 19.21 -18.50 -6.61
C GLY A 40 20.02 -17.36 -5.97
N GLY A 41 19.34 -16.46 -5.24
CA GLY A 41 19.99 -15.38 -4.49
C GLY A 41 21.19 -15.89 -3.66
N GLU A 42 22.23 -15.06 -3.57
CA GLU A 42 23.47 -15.42 -2.86
C GLU A 42 23.16 -15.88 -1.43
N LYS A 43 23.57 -17.11 -1.10
CA LYS A 43 23.36 -17.72 0.23
C LYS A 43 24.26 -17.13 1.32
N ASN A 44 25.08 -16.13 0.99
CA ASN A 44 26.04 -15.49 1.89
C ASN A 44 25.50 -14.19 2.52
N THR A 45 24.18 -14.00 2.56
CA THR A 45 23.58 -12.90 3.33
C THR A 45 23.53 -13.25 4.82
N GLU A 46 23.97 -12.32 5.67
CA GLU A 46 23.89 -12.46 7.14
C GLU A 46 22.43 -12.38 7.65
N SER A 47 21.49 -11.92 6.82
CA SER A 47 20.08 -11.76 7.19
C SER A 47 19.15 -12.14 6.04
N PHE A 48 18.24 -13.09 6.30
CA PHE A 48 17.21 -13.50 5.36
C PHE A 48 15.90 -13.81 6.08
N ILE A 49 14.78 -13.68 5.35
CA ILE A 49 13.45 -14.10 5.79
C ILE A 49 12.96 -15.13 4.78
N ALA A 50 12.55 -16.29 5.26
CA ALA A 50 11.94 -17.34 4.46
C ALA A 50 10.43 -17.39 4.72
N VAL A 51 9.65 -17.61 3.67
CA VAL A 51 8.19 -17.75 3.75
C VAL A 51 7.85 -19.24 3.61
N ASP A 52 7.27 -19.82 4.65
CA ASP A 52 6.64 -21.15 4.60
C ASP A 52 5.20 -21.00 4.10
N VAL A 53 4.88 -21.67 2.99
CA VAL A 53 3.56 -21.61 2.33
C VAL A 53 2.65 -22.78 2.72
N ASP A 54 3.19 -23.81 3.39
CA ASP A 54 2.45 -25.00 3.78
C ASP A 54 1.76 -24.80 5.14
N THR A 55 2.41 -24.08 6.06
CA THR A 55 1.80 -23.68 7.34
C THR A 55 0.82 -22.53 7.13
N LYS A 56 -0.46 -22.76 7.45
CA LYS A 56 -1.54 -21.78 7.31
C LYS A 56 -2.08 -21.36 8.68
N PHE A 57 -2.41 -20.07 8.79
CA PHE A 57 -3.04 -19.48 9.98
C PHE A 57 -4.47 -19.01 9.65
N GLN A 58 -4.98 -18.01 10.36
CA GLN A 58 -6.32 -17.47 10.13
C GLN A 58 -6.46 -16.82 8.75
N GLU A 59 -7.65 -16.92 8.19
CA GLU A 59 -8.05 -16.14 7.02
C GLU A 59 -8.31 -14.68 7.44
N ILE A 60 -7.81 -13.72 6.66
CA ILE A 60 -8.01 -12.30 6.90
C ILE A 60 -9.17 -11.81 6.06
N MET A 61 -10.25 -11.37 6.73
CA MET A 61 -11.43 -10.84 6.03
C MET A 61 -11.19 -9.46 5.40
N GLY A 62 -10.40 -8.61 6.06
CA GLY A 62 -10.09 -7.27 5.57
C GLY A 62 -9.56 -6.33 6.65
N PHE A 63 -9.20 -5.11 6.22
CA PHE A 63 -8.76 -4.01 7.07
C PHE A 63 -9.57 -2.76 6.74
N GLY A 64 -9.84 -1.90 7.73
CA GLY A 64 -10.63 -0.69 7.53
C GLY A 64 -10.58 0.26 8.73
N GLY A 65 -11.29 1.38 8.59
CA GLY A 65 -11.50 2.36 9.64
C GLY A 65 -12.94 2.36 10.18
N ALA A 66 -13.18 3.08 11.27
CA ALA A 66 -14.51 3.23 11.85
C ALA A 66 -15.25 4.42 11.26
N PHE A 67 -16.53 4.23 10.93
CA PHE A 67 -17.45 5.33 10.64
C PHE A 67 -18.07 5.84 11.95
N THR A 68 -17.55 6.96 12.44
CA THR A 68 -18.07 7.64 13.64
C THR A 68 -18.82 8.91 13.25
N GLU A 69 -19.68 9.42 14.14
CA GLU A 69 -20.37 10.69 13.91
C GLU A 69 -19.36 11.83 13.65
N ALA A 70 -18.28 11.89 14.42
CA ALA A 70 -17.23 12.89 14.23
C ALA A 70 -16.57 12.80 12.85
N ALA A 71 -16.29 11.57 12.37
CA ALA A 71 -15.75 11.36 11.02
C ALA A 71 -16.75 11.78 9.93
N ALA A 72 -18.03 11.47 10.10
CA ALA A 72 -19.09 11.85 9.16
C ALA A 72 -19.30 13.37 9.10
N LEU A 73 -19.36 14.04 10.25
CA LEU A 73 -19.47 15.51 10.33
C LEU A 73 -18.27 16.20 9.71
N GLN A 74 -17.07 15.64 9.89
CA GLN A 74 -15.86 16.19 9.27
C GLN A 74 -15.84 15.97 7.76
N PHE A 75 -16.24 14.78 7.31
CA PHE A 75 -16.35 14.45 5.89
C PHE A 75 -17.37 15.35 5.18
N GLN A 76 -18.54 15.61 5.79
CA GLN A 76 -19.58 16.46 5.23
C GLN A 76 -19.12 17.91 5.01
N LYS A 77 -18.18 18.41 5.83
CA LYS A 77 -17.63 19.77 5.69
C LYS A 77 -16.69 19.92 4.50
N LEU A 78 -16.22 18.82 3.92
CA LEU A 78 -15.34 18.87 2.75
C LEU A 78 -16.13 19.29 1.51
N PRO A 79 -15.51 20.05 0.57
CA PRO A 79 -16.02 20.20 -0.79
C PRO A 79 -16.27 18.85 -1.47
N LYS A 80 -17.23 18.78 -2.40
CA LYS A 80 -17.65 17.51 -3.02
C LYS A 80 -16.51 16.75 -3.72
N ASP A 81 -15.63 17.47 -4.40
CA ASP A 81 -14.43 16.90 -5.04
C ASP A 81 -13.48 16.25 -4.02
N LYS A 82 -13.34 16.84 -2.82
CA LYS A 82 -12.53 16.29 -1.73
C LYS A 82 -13.18 15.12 -1.01
N GLN A 83 -14.51 15.08 -0.97
CA GLN A 83 -15.24 13.90 -0.51
C GLN A 83 -14.98 12.70 -1.43
N GLU A 84 -15.06 12.90 -2.74
CA GLU A 84 -14.77 11.87 -3.74
C GLU A 84 -13.31 11.41 -3.68
N GLU A 85 -12.36 12.35 -3.55
CA GLU A 85 -10.93 12.04 -3.39
C GLU A 85 -10.71 11.12 -2.18
N VAL A 86 -11.22 11.47 -0.99
CA VAL A 86 -11.02 10.66 0.23
C VAL A 86 -11.57 9.24 0.11
N LEU A 87 -12.65 9.03 -0.64
CA LEU A 87 -13.26 7.71 -0.81
C LEU A 87 -12.61 6.86 -1.91
N THR A 88 -11.77 7.47 -2.77
CA THR A 88 -11.15 6.81 -3.93
C THR A 88 -9.63 6.74 -3.87
N LEU A 89 -9.01 7.40 -2.89
CA LEU A 89 -7.59 7.29 -2.53
C LEU A 89 -7.18 5.83 -2.22
#